data_AF-A0A9Q4CRQ3-F1
#
_entry.id   AF-A0A9Q4CRQ3-F1
#
_cell.length_a   1.000
_cell.length_b   1.000
_cell.length_c   1.000
_cell.angle_alpha   90.00
_cell.angle_beta   90.00
_cell.angle_gamma   90.00
#
_symmetry.space_group_name_H-M   'P 1'
#
loop_
_entity.id
_entity.type
_entity.pdbx_description
1 polymer ?
#
loop_
_entity_poly.entity_id
_entity_poly.type
_entity_poly.pdbx_seq_one_letter_code
_entity_poly.pdbx_strand_id
1 'polypeptide(L)'
;MSSFFQNIWVTGGIGVVVGALIVGGIWDVHAQSGGASSGIVAKVGSTTISASDFSKRVEKLSGQQTLEQMISDDLIQDGAKEYGLTASKKELAGALQSFEQQNNVTNSSALSNLLSQNGMTMADLQDTLKMDVLEQKLAERNVTVTKAEVEAYYKQNASQFKMSTGKVAPLKTVEPLIEEELKQSKAMTPQQLFASLAKKYPVTVVDTKYSGVKQAILG
;
A
#
# COMPACT_ATOMS: atom_id res chain seq x y z
N MET A 1 -3.01 -3.00 12.36
CA MET A 1 -2.42 -1.64 12.42
C MET A 1 -1.29 -1.57 11.42
N SER A 2 -1.61 -1.28 10.16
CA SER A 2 -0.65 -1.10 9.08
C SER A 2 -0.16 0.35 9.14
N SER A 3 1.11 0.52 9.49
CA SER A 3 1.81 1.80 9.67
C SER A 3 2.08 2.53 8.34
N PHE A 4 1.31 2.27 7.28
CA PHE A 4 1.69 2.61 5.91
C PHE A 4 1.56 4.10 5.56
N PHE A 5 0.95 4.92 6.42
CA PHE A 5 0.86 6.38 6.23
C PHE A 5 1.63 7.21 7.27
N GLN A 6 2.42 6.58 8.14
CA GLN A 6 3.13 7.27 9.23
C GLN A 6 4.65 7.10 9.06
N ASN A 7 5.26 7.82 8.10
CA ASN A 7 6.65 8.33 8.18
C ASN A 7 7.11 9.11 6.92
N ILE A 8 6.38 10.15 6.52
CA ILE A 8 6.99 11.27 5.77
C ILE A 8 7.00 12.48 6.69
N TRP A 9 7.89 12.45 7.70
CA TRP A 9 8.29 13.68 8.39
C TRP A 9 9.48 14.28 7.64
N VAL A 10 9.19 15.41 6.99
CA VAL A 10 10.05 16.59 6.85
C VAL A 10 11.51 16.36 7.31
N THR A 11 12.40 16.12 6.36
CA THR A 11 13.77 16.64 6.44
C THR A 11 13.93 17.71 5.39
N GLY A 12 14.37 18.88 5.85
CA GLY A 12 14.21 20.15 5.16
C GLY A 12 15.09 20.34 3.92
N GLY A 13 14.62 21.27 3.10
CA GLY A 13 15.43 22.07 2.19
C GLY A 13 15.76 21.41 0.85
N ILE A 14 14.96 21.71 -0.17
CA ILE A 14 15.35 22.59 -1.29
C ILE A 14 14.08 23.13 -1.94
N GLY A 15 14.07 24.45 -2.09
CA GLY A 15 13.17 25.34 -2.83
C GLY A 15 11.96 24.77 -3.57
N VAL A 16 10.80 25.36 -3.26
CA VAL A 16 9.70 25.56 -4.20
C VAL A 16 10.27 26.07 -5.52
N VAL A 17 10.26 25.26 -6.57
CA VAL A 17 10.27 25.76 -7.94
C VAL A 17 8.83 25.72 -8.41
N VAL A 18 8.29 26.94 -8.50
CA VAL A 18 7.02 27.30 -9.11
C VAL A 18 6.78 26.48 -10.38
N GLY A 19 5.60 25.86 -10.47
CA GLY A 19 5.15 25.18 -11.67
C GLY A 19 5.22 26.09 -12.89
N ALA A 20 6.04 25.71 -13.86
CA ALA A 20 5.98 26.26 -15.21
C ALA A 20 5.15 25.30 -16.08
N LEU A 21 3.99 25.79 -16.50
CA LEU A 21 3.14 25.22 -17.53
C LEU A 21 3.99 24.96 -18.80
N ILE A 22 4.10 23.70 -19.22
CA ILE A 22 4.67 23.37 -20.53
C ILE A 22 3.59 23.65 -21.58
N VAL A 23 3.69 24.80 -22.25
CA VAL A 23 3.03 25.04 -23.54
C VAL A 23 3.94 24.49 -24.63
N GLY A 24 3.41 23.59 -25.44
CA GLY A 24 4.17 22.71 -26.32
C GLY A 24 4.65 23.25 -27.67
N GLY A 25 5.37 22.37 -28.38
CA GLY A 25 5.68 22.39 -29.82
C GLY A 25 7.18 22.50 -30.16
N ILE A 26 7.81 21.83 -31.15
CA ILE A 26 7.42 20.85 -32.18
C ILE A 26 8.70 20.10 -32.70
N TRP A 27 8.59 18.76 -32.86
CA TRP A 27 9.06 17.80 -33.90
C TRP A 27 10.45 17.86 -34.58
N ASP A 28 11.25 16.79 -34.41
CA ASP A 28 11.88 16.08 -35.55
C ASP A 28 11.97 14.57 -35.25
N VAL A 29 11.52 13.77 -36.21
CA VAL A 29 11.42 12.31 -36.17
C VAL A 29 12.51 11.74 -37.07
N HIS A 30 13.46 11.00 -36.48
CA HIS A 30 14.09 9.87 -37.15
C HIS A 30 14.09 8.69 -36.20
N ALA A 31 13.16 7.76 -36.42
CA ALA A 31 13.11 6.48 -35.75
C ALA A 31 14.20 5.57 -36.33
N GLN A 32 15.16 5.18 -35.49
CA GLN A 32 15.84 3.89 -35.63
C GLN A 32 15.77 3.17 -34.29
N SER A 33 15.29 1.93 -34.38
CA SER A 33 14.97 0.98 -33.33
C SER A 33 16.19 0.52 -32.52
N GLY A 34 16.07 0.53 -31.19
CA GLY A 34 16.86 -0.31 -30.27
C GLY A 34 17.80 0.44 -29.33
N GLY A 35 17.35 0.69 -28.09
CA GLY A 35 18.22 1.00 -26.94
C GLY A 35 18.55 2.48 -26.71
N ALA A 36 18.27 2.95 -25.50
CA ALA A 36 18.53 4.29 -24.97
C ALA A 36 17.64 5.40 -25.53
N SER A 37 16.49 5.61 -24.86
CA SER A 37 15.75 6.88 -24.87
C SER A 37 16.73 8.05 -24.81
N SER A 38 16.58 9.05 -25.68
CA SER A 38 17.55 10.11 -25.94
C SER A 38 17.91 10.95 -24.70
N GLY A 39 18.78 10.38 -23.86
CA GLY A 39 19.79 10.96 -22.99
C GLY A 39 19.37 11.94 -21.90
N ILE A 40 18.42 12.83 -22.12
CA ILE A 40 18.24 14.07 -21.35
C ILE A 40 16.79 14.18 -20.89
N VAL A 41 16.61 14.32 -19.57
CA VAL A 41 15.31 14.51 -18.92
C VAL A 41 14.99 15.99 -18.73
N ALA A 42 16.01 16.82 -18.49
CA ALA A 42 15.85 18.26 -18.30
C ALA A 42 17.14 19.05 -18.61
N LYS A 43 17.02 20.36 -18.84
CA LYS A 43 18.16 21.29 -18.96
C LYS A 43 17.95 22.50 -18.05
N VAL A 44 19.01 22.97 -17.41
CA VAL A 44 19.04 24.19 -16.59
C VAL A 44 20.19 25.05 -17.09
N GLY A 45 19.86 26.08 -17.89
CA GLY A 45 20.88 26.84 -18.63
C GLY A 45 21.68 25.95 -19.56
N SER A 46 22.99 25.85 -19.34
CA SER A 46 23.90 24.95 -20.07
C SER A 46 24.02 23.55 -19.48
N THR A 47 23.51 23.30 -18.27
CA THR A 47 23.61 22.00 -17.60
C THR A 47 22.48 21.07 -18.06
N THR A 48 22.83 19.84 -18.45
CA THR A 48 21.87 18.80 -18.84
C THR A 48 21.72 17.75 -17.74
N ILE A 49 20.49 17.35 -17.43
CA ILE A 49 20.18 16.24 -16.53
C ILE A 49 19.91 15.02 -17.38
N SER A 50 20.77 14.00 -17.27
CA SER A 50 20.63 12.79 -18.07
C SER A 50 19.59 11.82 -17.48
N ALA A 51 18.94 11.02 -18.34
CA ALA A 51 18.02 9.98 -17.89
C ALA A 51 18.72 8.95 -17.00
N SER A 52 19.95 8.56 -17.33
CA SER A 52 20.74 7.66 -16.51
C SER A 52 21.08 8.23 -15.13
N ASP A 53 21.43 9.52 -15.05
CA ASP A 53 21.76 10.13 -13.75
C ASP A 53 20.51 10.32 -12.90
N PHE A 54 19.38 10.66 -13.52
CA PHE A 54 18.10 10.72 -12.85
C PHE A 54 17.69 9.35 -12.30
N SER A 55 17.68 8.30 -13.13
CA SER A 55 17.33 6.94 -12.70
C SER A 55 18.25 6.42 -11.59
N LYS A 56 19.57 6.63 -11.70
CA LYS A 56 20.52 6.26 -10.62
C LYS A 56 20.23 6.97 -9.31
N ARG A 57 19.80 8.23 -9.35
CA ARG A 57 19.43 8.99 -8.15
C ARG A 57 18.13 8.49 -7.55
N VAL A 58 17.10 8.22 -8.36
CA VAL A 58 15.83 7.62 -7.88
C VAL A 58 16.11 6.26 -7.27
N GLU A 59 16.87 5.42 -7.96
CA GLU A 59 17.25 4.09 -7.48
C GLU A 59 17.99 4.16 -6.15
N LYS A 60 18.91 5.12 -6.00
CA LYS A 60 19.63 5.36 -4.74
C LYS A 60 18.71 5.83 -3.60
N LEU A 61 17.66 6.59 -3.91
CA LEU A 61 16.76 7.17 -2.91
C LEU A 61 15.70 6.17 -2.43
N SER A 62 15.10 5.40 -3.34
CA SER A 62 13.95 4.54 -3.03
C SER A 62 14.03 3.12 -3.58
N GLY A 63 15.07 2.76 -4.34
CA GLY A 63 15.12 1.48 -5.06
C GLY A 63 14.97 0.26 -4.15
N GLN A 64 15.53 0.30 -2.94
CA GLN A 64 15.40 -0.80 -1.97
C GLN A 64 13.95 -0.98 -1.52
N GLN A 65 13.30 0.11 -1.08
CA GLN A 65 11.90 0.09 -0.63
C GLN A 65 10.96 -0.26 -1.78
N THR A 66 11.21 0.26 -2.99
CA THR A 66 10.43 -0.07 -4.17
C THR A 66 10.52 -1.56 -4.50
N LEU A 67 11.73 -2.15 -4.47
CA LEU A 67 11.90 -3.58 -4.72
C LEU A 67 11.23 -4.43 -3.62
N GLU A 68 11.32 -4.00 -2.37
CA GLU A 68 10.66 -4.66 -1.25
C GLU A 68 9.13 -4.71 -1.43
N GLN A 69 8.53 -3.59 -1.82
CA GLN A 69 7.10 -3.52 -2.13
C GLN A 69 6.73 -4.43 -3.29
N MET A 70 7.50 -4.40 -4.39
CA MET A 70 7.22 -5.24 -5.56
C MET A 70 7.24 -6.73 -5.22
N ILE A 71 8.23 -7.18 -4.44
CA ILE A 71 8.29 -8.58 -4.00
C ILE A 71 7.10 -8.91 -3.09
N SER A 72 6.72 -8.01 -2.19
CA SER A 72 5.58 -8.19 -1.30
C SER A 72 4.27 -8.32 -2.08
N ASP A 73 4.05 -7.46 -3.08
CA ASP A 73 2.89 -7.48 -3.97
C ASP A 73 2.82 -8.79 -4.77
N ASP A 74 3.96 -9.25 -5.31
CA ASP A 74 4.05 -10.51 -6.05
C ASP A 74 3.72 -11.71 -5.14
N LEU A 75 4.25 -11.73 -3.92
CA LEU A 75 3.93 -12.77 -2.92
C LEU A 75 2.44 -12.79 -2.57
N ILE A 76 1.83 -11.61 -2.36
CA ILE A 76 0.39 -11.47 -2.10
C ILE A 76 -0.41 -11.98 -3.29
N GLN A 77 -0.05 -11.60 -4.51
CA GLN A 77 -0.74 -12.07 -5.71
C GLN A 77 -0.67 -13.58 -5.86
N ASP A 78 0.51 -14.19 -5.67
CA ASP A 78 0.68 -15.63 -5.82
C ASP A 78 0.03 -16.42 -4.68
N GLY A 79 0.01 -15.86 -3.47
CA GLY A 79 -0.80 -16.36 -2.37
C GLY A 79 -2.29 -16.31 -2.71
N ALA A 80 -2.80 -15.17 -3.17
CA ALA A 80 -4.21 -14.99 -3.49
C ALA A 80 -4.68 -15.94 -4.60
N LYS A 81 -3.89 -16.08 -5.66
CA LYS A 81 -4.18 -17.02 -6.77
C LYS A 81 -4.32 -18.45 -6.28
N GLU A 82 -3.39 -18.91 -5.46
CA GLU A 82 -3.37 -20.28 -4.91
C GLU A 82 -4.66 -20.63 -4.16
N TYR A 83 -5.15 -19.69 -3.36
CA TYR A 83 -6.34 -19.90 -2.53
C TYR A 83 -7.63 -19.40 -3.19
N GLY A 84 -7.58 -19.00 -4.47
CA GLY A 84 -8.74 -18.48 -5.22
C GLY A 84 -9.33 -17.22 -4.60
N LEU A 85 -8.50 -16.40 -3.92
CA LEU A 85 -8.93 -15.17 -3.27
C LEU A 85 -9.02 -14.03 -4.29
N THR A 86 -10.13 -13.31 -4.24
CA THR A 86 -10.35 -12.11 -5.06
C THR A 86 -10.83 -10.95 -4.19
N ALA A 87 -10.48 -9.73 -4.54
CA ALA A 87 -11.08 -8.52 -3.96
C ALA A 87 -12.39 -8.21 -4.70
N SER A 88 -13.52 -8.37 -4.01
CA SER A 88 -14.84 -8.05 -4.55
C SER A 88 -15.05 -6.54 -4.62
N LYS A 89 -16.00 -6.10 -5.45
CA LYS A 89 -16.38 -4.68 -5.54
C LYS A 89 -16.80 -4.09 -4.19
N LYS A 90 -17.45 -4.89 -3.33
CA LYS A 90 -17.89 -4.46 -2.00
C LYS A 90 -16.69 -4.25 -1.07
N GLU A 91 -15.73 -5.17 -1.08
CA GLU A 91 -14.51 -5.05 -0.27
C GLU A 91 -13.67 -3.85 -0.73
N LEU A 92 -13.52 -3.65 -2.04
CA LEU A 92 -12.80 -2.49 -2.58
C LEU A 92 -13.50 -1.16 -2.25
N ALA A 93 -14.83 -1.11 -2.29
CA ALA A 93 -15.57 0.07 -1.88
C ALA A 93 -15.40 0.36 -0.37
N GLY A 94 -15.39 -0.68 0.46
CA GLY A 94 -15.09 -0.57 1.89
C GLY A 94 -13.66 -0.08 2.15
N ALA A 95 -12.67 -0.65 1.45
CA ALA A 95 -11.28 -0.24 1.54
C ALA A 95 -11.08 1.22 1.10
N LEU A 96 -11.75 1.64 0.02
CA LEU A 96 -11.75 3.04 -0.41
C LEU A 96 -12.34 3.96 0.66
N GLN A 97 -13.48 3.58 1.25
CA GLN A 97 -14.10 4.36 2.32
C GLN A 97 -13.17 4.47 3.54
N SER A 98 -12.49 3.39 3.92
CA SER A 98 -11.51 3.40 5.00
C SER A 98 -10.31 4.28 4.67
N PHE A 99 -9.81 4.22 3.43
CA PHE A 99 -8.75 5.10 2.95
C PHE A 99 -9.16 6.58 3.00
N GLU A 100 -10.38 6.91 2.54
CA GLU A 100 -10.91 8.26 2.57
C GLU A 100 -11.02 8.78 4.00
N GLN A 101 -11.53 7.96 4.94
CA GLN A 101 -11.61 8.32 6.35
C GLN A 101 -10.23 8.56 6.97
N GLN A 102 -9.27 7.67 6.73
CA GLN A 102 -7.90 7.80 7.26
C GLN A 102 -7.19 9.04 6.73
N ASN A 103 -7.48 9.43 5.49
CA ASN A 103 -6.88 10.59 4.83
C ASN A 103 -7.73 11.87 4.92
N ASN A 104 -8.81 11.87 5.72
CA ASN A 104 -9.73 13.00 5.88
C ASN A 104 -10.29 13.52 4.54
N VAL A 105 -10.49 12.62 3.58
CA VAL A 105 -11.06 12.92 2.27
C VAL A 105 -12.58 13.00 2.41
N THR A 106 -13.14 14.17 2.14
CA THR A 106 -14.57 14.45 2.37
C THR A 106 -15.41 14.39 1.09
N ASN A 107 -14.78 14.39 -0.08
CA ASN A 107 -15.44 14.36 -1.39
C ASN A 107 -14.46 13.98 -2.51
N SER A 108 -14.99 13.71 -3.71
CA SER A 108 -14.19 13.27 -4.86
C SER A 108 -13.16 14.30 -5.35
N SER A 109 -13.39 15.60 -5.16
CA SER A 109 -12.42 16.64 -5.53
C SER A 109 -11.21 16.60 -4.59
N ALA A 110 -11.45 16.45 -3.28
CA ALA A 110 -10.38 16.25 -2.30
C ALA A 110 -9.57 14.97 -2.61
N LEU A 111 -10.25 13.88 -2.99
CA LEU A 111 -9.58 12.65 -3.42
C LEU A 111 -8.69 12.87 -4.65
N SER A 112 -9.24 13.48 -5.70
CA SER A 112 -8.49 13.76 -6.93
C SER A 112 -7.26 14.63 -6.66
N ASN A 113 -7.38 15.62 -5.78
CA ASN A 113 -6.28 16.48 -5.39
C ASN A 113 -5.22 15.73 -4.56
N LEU A 114 -5.64 14.86 -3.64
CA LEU A 114 -4.73 14.00 -2.88
C LEU A 114 -3.93 13.11 -3.82
N LEU A 115 -4.60 12.42 -4.75
CA LEU A 115 -3.95 11.54 -5.71
C LEU A 115 -2.98 12.30 -6.62
N SER A 116 -3.41 13.45 -7.17
CA SER A 116 -2.56 14.27 -8.06
C SER A 116 -1.32 14.80 -7.35
N GLN A 117 -1.43 15.21 -6.08
CA GLN A 117 -0.28 15.67 -5.28
C GLN A 117 0.74 14.56 -5.04
N ASN A 118 0.30 13.30 -5.03
CA ASN A 118 1.16 12.13 -4.88
C ASN A 118 1.56 11.52 -6.24
N GLY A 119 1.20 12.16 -7.36
CA GLY A 119 1.48 11.63 -8.70
C GLY A 119 0.76 10.32 -9.01
N MET A 120 -0.34 10.02 -8.32
CA MET A 120 -1.14 8.81 -8.48
C MET A 120 -2.43 9.08 -9.26
N THR A 121 -2.92 8.04 -9.93
CA THR A 121 -4.25 7.99 -10.53
C THR A 121 -5.23 7.23 -9.66
N MET A 122 -6.52 7.29 -10.00
CA MET A 122 -7.54 6.45 -9.35
C MET A 122 -7.28 4.95 -9.59
N ALA A 123 -6.71 4.58 -10.73
CA ALA A 123 -6.37 3.20 -11.03
C ALA A 123 -5.25 2.70 -10.10
N ASP A 124 -4.21 3.51 -9.90
CA ASP A 124 -3.12 3.18 -8.98
C ASP A 124 -3.64 2.96 -7.55
N LEU A 125 -4.54 3.85 -7.08
CA LEU A 125 -5.19 3.67 -5.78
C LEU A 125 -6.01 2.37 -5.73
N GLN A 126 -6.77 2.04 -6.78
CA GLN A 126 -7.55 0.81 -6.82
C GLN A 126 -6.66 -0.44 -6.77
N ASP A 127 -5.50 -0.42 -7.42
CA ASP A 127 -4.55 -1.52 -7.36
C ASP A 127 -3.92 -1.64 -5.96
N THR A 128 -3.58 -0.54 -5.30
CA THR A 128 -3.13 -0.54 -3.90
C THR A 128 -4.19 -1.14 -2.98
N LEU A 129 -5.44 -0.64 -3.05
CA LEU A 129 -6.54 -1.14 -2.21
C LEU A 129 -6.84 -2.62 -2.47
N LYS A 130 -6.64 -3.07 -3.71
CA LYS A 130 -6.77 -4.49 -4.06
C LYS A 130 -5.69 -5.33 -3.37
N MET A 131 -4.44 -4.88 -3.35
CA MET A 131 -3.38 -5.60 -2.64
C MET A 131 -3.65 -5.62 -1.13
N ASP A 132 -4.07 -4.51 -0.54
CA ASP A 132 -4.42 -4.44 0.89
C ASP A 132 -5.53 -5.44 1.25
N VAL A 133 -6.59 -5.50 0.44
CA VAL A 133 -7.69 -6.45 0.64
C VAL A 133 -7.20 -7.90 0.52
N LEU A 134 -6.35 -8.20 -0.46
CA LEU A 134 -5.81 -9.56 -0.65
C LEU A 134 -4.86 -9.95 0.48
N GLU A 135 -4.01 -9.04 0.94
CA GLU A 135 -3.12 -9.23 2.08
C GLU A 135 -3.92 -9.58 3.34
N GLN A 136 -4.94 -8.77 3.66
CA GLN A 136 -5.80 -9.01 4.81
C GLN A 136 -6.48 -10.38 4.72
N LYS A 137 -7.03 -10.73 3.55
CA LYS A 137 -7.68 -12.03 3.34
C LYS A 137 -6.72 -13.21 3.50
N LEU A 138 -5.48 -13.05 3.07
CA LEU A 138 -4.45 -14.07 3.25
C LEU A 138 -4.06 -14.22 4.72
N ALA A 139 -3.85 -13.10 5.41
CA ALA A 139 -3.50 -13.07 6.84
C ALA A 139 -4.59 -13.71 7.71
N GLU A 140 -5.85 -13.54 7.34
CA GLU A 140 -7.02 -14.03 8.07
C GLU A 140 -7.51 -15.42 7.64
N ARG A 141 -6.97 -15.99 6.55
CA ARG A 141 -7.55 -17.17 5.88
C ARG A 141 -7.77 -18.36 6.80
N ASN A 142 -6.88 -18.58 7.76
CA ASN A 142 -6.95 -19.71 8.70
C ASN A 142 -7.41 -19.29 10.10
N VAL A 143 -7.94 -18.06 10.25
CA VAL A 143 -8.44 -17.55 11.52
C VAL A 143 -9.88 -17.99 11.70
N THR A 144 -10.15 -18.65 12.82
CA THR A 144 -11.52 -18.95 13.27
C THR A 144 -11.77 -18.21 14.58
N VAL A 145 -12.89 -17.49 14.64
CA VAL A 145 -13.38 -16.83 15.85
C VAL A 145 -14.56 -17.64 16.38
N THR A 146 -14.49 -18.05 17.64
CA THR A 146 -15.53 -18.85 18.28
C THR A 146 -16.50 -17.97 19.06
N LYS A 147 -17.75 -18.43 19.22
CA LYS A 147 -18.75 -17.74 20.04
C LYS A 147 -18.28 -17.48 21.48
N ALA A 148 -17.56 -18.44 22.06
CA ALA A 148 -17.01 -18.31 23.40
C ALA A 148 -16.03 -17.14 23.52
N GLU A 149 -15.20 -16.91 22.49
CA GLU A 149 -14.26 -15.79 22.45
C GLU A 149 -14.98 -14.46 22.27
N VAL A 150 -16.02 -14.42 21.43
CA VAL A 150 -16.87 -13.23 21.27
C VAL A 150 -17.55 -12.86 22.60
N GLU A 151 -18.14 -13.85 23.28
CA GLU A 151 -18.77 -13.64 24.59
C GLU A 151 -17.77 -13.17 25.65
N ALA A 152 -16.57 -13.78 25.67
CA ALA A 152 -15.51 -13.40 26.59
C ALA A 152 -15.04 -11.97 26.34
N TYR A 153 -14.78 -11.61 25.08
CA TYR A 153 -14.41 -10.26 24.68
C TYR A 153 -15.48 -9.25 25.08
N TYR A 154 -16.75 -9.52 24.77
CA TYR A 154 -17.86 -8.64 25.13
C TYR A 154 -17.97 -8.40 26.64
N LYS A 155 -17.81 -9.46 27.46
CA LYS A 155 -17.87 -9.36 28.93
C LYS A 155 -16.69 -8.54 29.49
N GLN A 156 -15.49 -8.76 28.97
CA GLN A 156 -14.28 -8.06 29.43
C GLN A 156 -14.25 -6.59 29.00
N ASN A 157 -14.82 -6.28 27.84
CA ASN A 157 -14.81 -4.95 27.23
C ASN A 157 -16.17 -4.24 27.25
N ALA A 158 -17.08 -4.64 28.14
CA ALA A 158 -18.47 -4.12 28.19
C ALA A 158 -18.55 -2.58 28.28
N SER A 159 -17.54 -1.92 28.85
CA SER A 159 -17.45 -0.46 28.92
C SER A 159 -17.30 0.21 27.55
N GLN A 160 -16.65 -0.44 26.58
CA GLN A 160 -16.42 0.08 25.23
C GLN A 160 -17.71 0.10 24.40
N PHE A 161 -18.68 -0.75 24.76
CA PHE A 161 -19.97 -0.85 24.08
C PHE A 161 -21.08 0.00 24.71
N LYS A 162 -20.72 0.96 25.58
CA LYS A 162 -21.69 1.90 26.16
C LYS A 162 -22.22 2.85 25.11
N MET A 163 -23.53 2.89 24.98
CA MET A 163 -24.25 3.85 24.14
C MET A 163 -24.29 5.22 24.82
N SER A 164 -24.63 6.26 24.06
CA SER A 164 -24.84 7.62 24.58
C SER A 164 -25.91 7.70 25.69
N THR A 165 -26.81 6.71 25.74
CA THR A 165 -27.82 6.55 26.81
C THR A 165 -27.24 6.02 28.13
N GLY A 166 -25.95 5.69 28.18
CA GLY A 166 -25.26 5.09 29.33
C GLY A 166 -25.45 3.58 29.47
N LYS A 167 -26.33 2.95 28.68
CA LYS A 167 -26.54 1.50 28.66
C LYS A 167 -25.54 0.81 27.72
N VAL A 168 -25.15 -0.42 28.05
CA VAL A 168 -24.31 -1.25 27.17
C VAL A 168 -25.16 -1.79 26.02
N ALA A 169 -24.65 -1.68 24.78
CA ALA A 169 -25.30 -2.19 23.59
C ALA A 169 -25.43 -3.72 23.65
N PRO A 170 -26.56 -4.32 23.25
CA PRO A 170 -26.73 -5.76 23.27
C PRO A 170 -25.65 -6.50 22.47
N LEU A 171 -25.21 -7.67 22.94
CA LEU A 171 -24.18 -8.48 22.27
C LEU A 171 -24.47 -8.67 20.77
N LYS A 172 -25.70 -9.05 20.41
CA LYS A 172 -26.12 -9.26 19.01
C LYS A 172 -25.88 -8.03 18.10
N THR A 173 -25.88 -6.83 18.65
CA THR A 173 -25.64 -5.58 17.91
C THR A 173 -24.16 -5.38 17.61
N VAL A 174 -23.28 -5.80 18.53
CA VAL A 174 -21.83 -5.57 18.45
C VAL A 174 -21.05 -6.83 18.07
N GLU A 175 -21.71 -8.00 18.03
CA GLU A 175 -21.12 -9.29 17.69
C GLU A 175 -20.32 -9.26 16.37
N PRO A 176 -20.82 -8.68 15.25
CA PRO A 176 -20.03 -8.58 14.03
C PRO A 176 -18.77 -7.71 14.15
N LEU A 177 -18.82 -6.67 15.00
CA LEU A 177 -17.66 -5.81 15.24
C LEU A 177 -16.60 -6.53 16.07
N ILE A 178 -17.04 -7.28 17.09
CA ILE A 178 -16.16 -8.09 17.93
C ILE A 178 -15.55 -9.23 17.12
N GLU A 179 -16.33 -9.90 16.28
CA GLU A 179 -15.83 -10.95 15.39
C GLU A 179 -14.73 -10.41 14.48
N GLU A 180 -14.96 -9.26 13.84
CA GLU A 180 -13.98 -8.62 12.96
C GLU A 180 -12.71 -8.22 13.74
N GLU A 181 -12.85 -7.61 14.92
CA GLU A 181 -11.72 -7.21 15.74
C GLU A 181 -10.89 -8.42 16.21
N LEU A 182 -11.55 -9.48 16.66
CA LEU A 182 -10.87 -10.72 17.04
C LEU A 182 -10.21 -11.39 15.84
N LYS A 183 -10.83 -11.32 14.67
CA LYS A 183 -10.26 -11.87 13.43
C LYS A 183 -8.99 -11.13 13.04
N GLN A 184 -9.02 -9.80 13.05
CA GLN A 184 -7.85 -8.96 12.79
C GLN A 184 -6.76 -9.15 13.85
N SER A 185 -7.13 -9.28 15.13
CA SER A 185 -6.17 -9.51 16.22
C SER A 185 -5.47 -10.88 16.12
N LYS A 186 -6.10 -11.87 15.51
CA LYS A 186 -5.57 -13.22 15.33
C LYS A 186 -4.94 -13.45 13.95
N ALA A 187 -5.10 -12.50 13.04
CA ALA A 187 -4.51 -12.56 11.71
C ALA A 187 -2.98 -12.66 11.81
N MET A 188 -2.37 -13.29 10.81
CA MET A 188 -0.91 -13.28 10.71
C MET A 188 -0.42 -11.83 10.62
N THR A 189 0.68 -11.53 11.31
CA THR A 189 1.37 -10.26 11.05
C THR A 189 1.91 -10.24 9.61
N PRO A 190 2.16 -9.07 9.01
CA PRO A 190 2.75 -9.01 7.67
C PRO A 190 4.03 -9.85 7.56
N GLN A 191 4.92 -9.78 8.56
CA GLN A 191 6.16 -10.57 8.60
C GLN A 191 5.89 -12.08 8.60
N GLN A 192 4.92 -12.56 9.41
CA GLN A 192 4.55 -13.97 9.43
C GLN A 192 3.93 -14.42 8.11
N LEU A 193 3.08 -13.58 7.52
CA LEU A 193 2.45 -13.83 6.25
C LEU A 193 3.50 -13.96 5.14
N PHE A 194 4.37 -12.96 4.97
CA PHE A 194 5.40 -12.97 3.94
C PHE A 194 6.41 -14.10 4.13
N ALA A 195 6.83 -14.39 5.37
CA ALA A 195 7.69 -15.55 5.64
C ALA A 195 7.01 -16.88 5.27
N SER A 196 5.69 -17.00 5.46
CA SER A 196 4.93 -18.19 5.05
C SER A 196 4.81 -18.31 3.53
N LEU A 197 4.56 -17.20 2.83
CA LEU A 197 4.46 -17.15 1.38
C LEU A 197 5.81 -17.44 0.73
N ALA A 198 6.89 -16.85 1.24
CA ALA A 198 8.24 -17.03 0.71
C ALA A 198 8.81 -18.45 0.88
N LYS A 199 8.30 -19.24 1.83
CA LYS A 199 8.61 -20.68 1.92
C LYS A 199 8.03 -21.46 0.74
N LYS A 200 6.88 -21.01 0.22
CA LYS A 200 6.20 -21.63 -0.92
C LYS A 200 6.66 -21.04 -2.26
N TYR A 201 6.95 -19.74 -2.28
CA TYR A 201 7.39 -18.97 -3.43
C TYR A 201 8.79 -18.37 -3.13
N PRO A 202 9.87 -19.12 -3.40
CA PRO A 202 11.21 -18.71 -3.00
C PRO A 202 11.63 -17.38 -3.63
N VAL A 203 11.91 -16.39 -2.79
CA VAL A 203 12.42 -15.08 -3.22
C VAL A 203 13.94 -15.16 -3.46
N THR A 204 14.35 -14.79 -4.67
CA THR A 204 15.77 -14.64 -5.06
C THR A 204 16.03 -13.21 -5.52
N VAL A 205 16.88 -12.49 -4.78
CA VAL A 205 17.34 -11.16 -5.18
C VAL A 205 18.65 -11.31 -5.94
N VAL A 206 18.60 -11.08 -7.25
CA VAL A 206 19.74 -11.33 -8.16
C VAL A 206 20.75 -10.19 -8.13
N ASP A 207 20.29 -8.94 -8.06
CA ASP A 207 21.19 -7.79 -7.91
C ASP A 207 21.67 -7.68 -6.47
N THR A 208 22.97 -7.92 -6.25
CA THR A 208 23.62 -7.90 -4.94
C THR A 208 23.47 -6.58 -4.20
N LYS A 209 23.23 -5.47 -4.93
CA LYS A 209 22.92 -4.16 -4.33
C LYS A 209 21.71 -4.22 -3.39
N TYR A 210 20.77 -5.12 -3.67
CA TYR A 210 19.54 -5.30 -2.91
C TYR A 210 19.54 -6.53 -2.02
N SER A 211 20.72 -7.12 -1.75
CA SER A 211 20.83 -8.32 -0.92
C SER A 211 20.09 -8.20 0.43
N GLY A 212 20.02 -6.99 0.99
CA GLY A 212 19.28 -6.63 2.22
C GLY A 212 17.75 -6.77 2.15
N VAL A 213 17.15 -6.70 0.96
CA VAL A 213 15.68 -6.75 0.78
C VAL A 213 15.13 -8.10 1.20
N LYS A 214 15.88 -9.18 0.94
CA LYS A 214 15.45 -10.52 1.32
C LYS A 214 15.31 -10.66 2.82
N GLN A 215 16.22 -10.09 3.63
CA GLN A 215 16.09 -10.16 5.08
C GLN A 215 14.92 -9.30 5.58
N ALA A 216 14.70 -8.12 4.99
CA ALA A 216 13.59 -7.23 5.40
C ALA A 216 12.22 -7.91 5.27
N ILE A 217 12.00 -8.65 4.18
CA ILE A 217 10.72 -9.33 3.92
C ILE A 217 10.52 -10.57 4.81
N LEU A 218 11.61 -11.29 5.11
CA LEU A 218 11.54 -12.60 5.75
C LEU A 218 11.68 -12.57 7.28
N GLY A 219 12.23 -11.48 7.84
CA GLY A 219 12.55 -11.37 9.26
C GLY A 219 13.91 -11.96 9.61
#